data_AF-Q22VV3-F1
#
_entry.id   AF-Q22VV3-F1
#
_cell.length_a   1.000
_cell.length_b   1.000
_cell.length_c   1.000
_cell.angle_alpha   90.00
_cell.angle_beta   90.00
_cell.angle_gamma   90.00
#
_symmetry.space_group_name_H-M   'P 1'
#
loop_
_entity.id
_entity.type
_entity.pdbx_description
1 polymer ?
#
loop_
_entity_poly.entity_id
_entity_poly.type
_entity_poly.pdbx_seq_one_letter_code
_entity_poly.pdbx_strand_id
1 'polypeptide(L)'
;MSQFIAKINSFEQSDCASPTDQQKRETISVQNNNKMKGNELQQVVFKVKLKKQIKNIANQTSNRRYQLLNQGKYQYLNDKSTDKPLQQIVYADQSYVELDYKRENLLVDKFRELLSNKKKINFYKKFPIFSPSNIIKLIWDIMTNSLSLIVMFFIPISYIYNIPVYNFLKYGLNYIIPIFLVIDFFISCNTSYYEKGRHIFRRQRIIKHFFQNYFFSDIIPVIIYFALTLFENQNSLLRLLAFFFFLKLNSIWRIFRKFEESTSLGRLVINIIQLIQLLTLILIVSHLFASIWLFIGLNGSNSYQNTWILQKQLQNADWKIQYLNSFYYAIVTMNTVGYGDITPTNDLEMIFSVSAIMVCCGIFAYSINQVGKIYLFNQKLPINLKNKNIKV
;
A
#
# COMPACT_ATOMS: atom_id res chain seq x y z
N MET A 1 -57.71 119.32 -10.26
CA MET A 1 -58.09 120.10 -9.07
C MET A 1 -58.16 119.09 -7.91
N SER A 2 -57.09 118.66 -7.25
CA SER A 2 -55.81 119.28 -6.90
C SER A 2 -54.61 118.41 -7.34
N GLN A 3 -53.70 119.07 -8.03
CA GLN A 3 -52.37 118.62 -8.38
C GLN A 3 -51.42 119.39 -7.45
N PHE A 4 -50.21 118.86 -7.23
CA PHE A 4 -49.02 119.59 -6.76
C PHE A 4 -48.94 119.98 -5.27
N ILE A 5 -47.70 119.91 -4.78
CA ILE A 5 -47.18 120.35 -3.46
C ILE A 5 -47.28 119.22 -2.43
N ALA A 6 -46.31 118.31 -2.32
CA ALA A 6 -44.94 118.54 -1.84
C ALA A 6 -44.89 119.12 -0.42
N LYS A 7 -43.79 118.75 0.24
CA LYS A 7 -43.16 119.45 1.36
C LYS A 7 -43.69 119.14 2.75
N ILE A 8 -42.73 118.58 3.49
CA ILE A 8 -42.43 118.71 4.93
C ILE A 8 -42.54 117.33 5.56
N ASN A 9 -41.43 116.59 5.44
CA ASN A 9 -40.44 116.51 6.51
C ASN A 9 -41.04 115.77 7.71
N SER A 10 -40.54 114.57 7.96
CA SER A 10 -39.33 114.48 8.77
C SER A 10 -38.73 113.10 8.56
N PHE A 11 -37.48 112.98 8.08
CA PHE A 11 -36.26 113.20 8.89
C PHE A 11 -36.35 112.27 10.11
N GLU A 12 -35.59 111.18 10.19
CA GLU A 12 -34.14 111.08 10.43
C GLU A 12 -33.98 109.63 10.91
N GLN A 13 -32.92 108.85 10.73
CA GLN A 13 -31.48 109.04 10.52
C GLN A 13 -31.03 107.66 9.98
N SER A 14 -30.42 107.52 8.82
CA SER A 14 -28.96 107.54 8.65
C SER A 14 -28.20 107.00 9.87
N ASP A 15 -27.68 105.77 9.80
CA ASP A 15 -26.28 105.58 10.16
C ASP A 15 -25.64 104.37 9.47
N CYS A 16 -24.42 104.64 9.01
CA CYS A 16 -23.63 103.92 8.04
C CYS A 16 -23.20 102.52 8.50
N ALA A 17 -23.53 101.48 7.73
CA ALA A 17 -22.60 100.37 7.50
C ALA A 17 -22.02 100.57 6.10
N SER A 18 -20.70 100.79 6.04
CA SER A 18 -19.98 101.12 4.81
C SER A 18 -20.10 100.01 3.75
N PRO A 19 -20.00 100.31 2.43
CA PRO A 19 -19.99 99.29 1.36
C PRO A 19 -18.90 98.22 1.55
N THR A 20 -17.87 98.57 2.31
CA THR A 20 -16.76 97.72 2.73
C THR A 20 -17.13 96.61 3.71
N ASP A 21 -18.20 96.74 4.50
CA ASP A 21 -18.54 95.75 5.54
C ASP A 21 -19.44 94.61 5.03
N GLN A 22 -20.31 94.86 4.05
CA GLN A 22 -21.08 93.80 3.37
C GLN A 22 -20.20 92.98 2.42
N GLN A 23 -19.30 93.62 1.66
CA GLN A 23 -18.31 92.91 0.84
C GLN A 23 -17.31 92.13 1.69
N LYS A 24 -16.91 92.63 2.87
CA LYS A 24 -16.11 91.86 3.85
C LYS A 24 -16.86 90.65 4.38
N ARG A 25 -18.15 90.76 4.71
CA ARG A 25 -18.94 89.62 5.22
C ARG A 25 -19.15 88.53 4.16
N GLU A 26 -19.37 88.89 2.91
CA GLU A 26 -19.47 87.93 1.80
C GLU A 26 -18.10 87.31 1.44
N THR A 27 -17.01 88.09 1.43
CA THR A 27 -15.67 87.52 1.21
C THR A 27 -15.22 86.63 2.37
N ILE A 28 -15.56 86.96 3.62
CA ILE A 28 -15.28 86.11 4.80
C ILE A 28 -16.15 84.85 4.79
N SER A 29 -17.42 84.91 4.38
CA SER A 29 -18.28 83.72 4.29
C SER A 29 -17.85 82.78 3.16
N VAL A 30 -17.44 83.32 2.00
CA VAL A 30 -16.88 82.54 0.89
C VAL A 30 -15.50 81.97 1.24
N GLN A 31 -14.63 82.74 1.91
CA GLN A 31 -13.35 82.23 2.40
C GLN A 31 -13.52 81.15 3.48
N ASN A 32 -14.48 81.29 4.39
CA ASN A 32 -14.77 80.28 5.41
C ASN A 32 -15.39 79.02 4.81
N ASN A 33 -16.28 79.13 3.82
CA ASN A 33 -16.82 77.96 3.09
C ASN A 33 -15.74 77.25 2.26
N ASN A 34 -14.81 77.98 1.65
CA ASN A 34 -13.68 77.40 0.92
C ASN A 34 -12.65 76.78 1.89
N LYS A 35 -12.43 77.37 3.08
CA LYS A 35 -11.63 76.76 4.17
C LYS A 35 -12.29 75.49 4.72
N MET A 36 -13.60 75.49 4.91
CA MET A 36 -14.38 74.32 5.36
C MET A 36 -14.31 73.18 4.34
N LYS A 37 -14.57 73.46 3.06
CA LYS A 37 -14.40 72.47 1.97
C LYS A 37 -12.96 71.99 1.84
N GLY A 38 -11.98 72.87 2.01
CA GLY A 38 -10.55 72.54 2.03
C GLY A 38 -10.18 71.60 3.17
N ASN A 39 -10.71 71.84 4.37
CA ASN A 39 -10.51 70.97 5.55
C ASN A 39 -11.21 69.61 5.39
N GLU A 40 -12.41 69.56 4.81
CA GLU A 40 -13.09 68.29 4.51
C GLU A 40 -12.35 67.47 3.45
N LEU A 41 -11.88 68.11 2.38
CA LEU A 41 -11.02 67.46 1.38
C LEU A 41 -9.70 67.00 1.98
N GLN A 42 -9.07 67.78 2.87
CA GLN A 42 -7.86 67.37 3.58
C GLN A 42 -8.13 66.18 4.51
N GLN A 43 -9.27 66.14 5.21
CA GLN A 43 -9.66 65.00 6.04
C GLN A 43 -9.93 63.73 5.20
N VAL A 44 -10.56 63.87 4.03
CA VAL A 44 -10.79 62.74 3.12
C VAL A 44 -9.46 62.24 2.54
N VAL A 45 -8.59 63.14 2.07
CA VAL A 45 -7.26 62.79 1.57
C VAL A 45 -6.40 62.14 2.66
N PHE A 46 -6.49 62.64 3.91
CA PHE A 46 -5.82 62.03 5.06
C PHE A 46 -6.37 60.64 5.35
N LYS A 47 -7.69 60.45 5.39
CA LYS A 47 -8.33 59.12 5.56
C LYS A 47 -7.91 58.15 4.46
N VAL A 48 -7.84 58.59 3.20
CA VAL A 48 -7.40 57.76 2.07
C VAL A 48 -5.91 57.41 2.18
N LYS A 49 -5.05 58.38 2.53
CA LYS A 49 -3.61 58.13 2.77
C LYS A 49 -3.39 57.19 3.96
N LEU A 50 -4.12 57.38 5.06
CA LEU A 50 -4.06 56.52 6.24
C LEU A 50 -4.54 55.11 5.91
N LYS A 51 -5.64 54.96 5.17
CA LYS A 51 -6.14 53.65 4.72
C LYS A 51 -5.14 52.95 3.80
N LYS A 52 -4.43 53.70 2.95
CA LYS A 52 -3.34 53.19 2.11
C LYS A 52 -2.11 52.77 2.93
N GLN A 53 -1.73 53.56 3.94
CA GLN A 53 -0.63 53.23 4.86
C GLN A 53 -0.95 52.02 5.73
N ILE A 54 -2.15 51.95 6.31
CA ILE A 54 -2.62 50.79 7.08
C ILE A 54 -2.64 49.54 6.18
N LYS A 55 -3.09 49.65 4.93
CA LYS A 55 -3.07 48.53 3.98
C LYS A 55 -1.64 48.10 3.63
N ASN A 56 -0.71 49.04 3.49
CA ASN A 56 0.70 48.73 3.25
C ASN A 56 1.36 48.07 4.47
N ILE A 57 1.10 48.57 5.67
CA ILE A 57 1.60 47.96 6.92
C ILE A 57 1.01 46.56 7.06
N ALA A 58 -0.32 46.41 6.95
CA ALA A 58 -0.99 45.11 7.03
C ALA A 58 -0.43 44.10 6.00
N ASN A 59 -0.14 44.53 4.77
CA ASN A 59 0.51 43.69 3.76
C ASN A 59 1.96 43.33 4.11
N GLN A 60 2.71 44.24 4.74
CA GLN A 60 4.06 43.94 5.23
C GLN A 60 4.04 42.99 6.43
N THR A 61 3.09 43.15 7.36
CA THR A 61 2.92 42.25 8.51
C THR A 61 2.41 40.87 8.07
N SER A 62 1.48 40.80 7.10
CA SER A 62 1.03 39.53 6.54
C SER A 62 2.17 38.80 5.85
N ASN A 63 2.94 39.49 5.01
CA ASN A 63 4.09 38.90 4.31
C ASN A 63 5.16 38.41 5.30
N ARG A 64 5.44 39.16 6.38
CA ARG A 64 6.36 38.70 7.44
C ARG A 64 5.83 37.50 8.22
N ARG A 65 4.53 37.44 8.51
CA ARG A 65 3.90 36.29 9.19
C ARG A 65 4.08 34.99 8.40
N TYR A 66 4.02 35.09 7.07
CA TYR A 66 4.13 33.93 6.18
C TYR A 66 5.56 33.51 5.88
N GLN A 67 6.54 34.42 5.93
CA GLN A 67 7.96 34.08 5.78
C GLN A 67 8.49 33.21 6.94
N LEU A 68 7.83 33.22 8.10
CA LEU A 68 8.21 32.46 9.29
C LEU A 68 7.47 31.11 9.44
N LEU A 69 6.52 30.81 8.55
CA LEU A 69 5.68 29.61 8.62
C LEU A 69 6.13 28.57 7.59
N ASN A 70 6.81 27.50 8.04
CA ASN A 70 7.10 26.33 7.21
C ASN A 70 5.82 25.61 6.77
N GLN A 71 5.85 24.96 5.59
CA GLN A 71 4.69 24.29 4.96
C GLN A 71 3.87 23.39 5.90
N GLY A 72 4.53 22.68 6.83
CA GLY A 72 3.86 21.82 7.81
C GLY A 72 2.90 22.57 8.74
N LYS A 73 3.22 23.79 9.18
CA LYS A 73 2.36 24.57 10.09
C LYS A 73 1.14 25.16 9.38
N TYR A 74 1.22 25.37 8.07
CA TYR A 74 0.14 25.91 7.25
C TYR A 74 -1.02 24.92 7.07
N GLN A 75 -0.71 23.62 6.93
CA GLN A 75 -1.72 22.57 6.78
C GLN A 75 -2.55 22.37 8.07
N TYR A 76 -1.97 22.62 9.24
CA TYR A 76 -2.70 22.55 10.52
C TYR A 76 -3.63 23.74 10.76
N LEU A 77 -3.33 24.91 10.18
CA LEU A 77 -4.11 26.13 10.39
C LEU A 77 -5.42 26.18 9.57
N ASN A 78 -5.53 25.38 8.51
CA ASN A 78 -6.73 25.15 7.70
C ASN A 78 -7.59 26.41 7.42
N ASP A 79 -6.93 27.54 7.23
CA ASP A 79 -7.58 28.84 7.05
C ASP A 79 -7.98 29.01 5.58
N LYS A 80 -9.29 29.09 5.34
CA LYS A 80 -9.90 29.18 4.00
C LYS A 80 -10.13 30.62 3.52
N SER A 81 -9.63 31.62 4.25
CA SER A 81 -9.99 33.04 4.03
C SER A 81 -9.08 33.84 3.08
N THR A 82 -8.08 33.23 2.43
CA THR A 82 -7.12 33.95 1.56
C THR A 82 -7.27 33.65 0.06
N ASP A 83 -7.57 34.70 -0.72
CA ASP A 83 -7.77 34.69 -2.19
C ASP A 83 -6.49 34.93 -3.03
N LYS A 84 -5.28 34.81 -2.47
CA LYS A 84 -4.04 34.95 -3.28
C LYS A 84 -3.56 33.59 -3.80
N PRO A 85 -3.24 33.46 -5.10
CA PRO A 85 -2.84 32.19 -5.67
C PRO A 85 -1.47 31.79 -5.12
N LEU A 86 -1.40 30.57 -4.59
CA LEU A 86 -0.22 29.83 -4.08
C LEU A 86 0.98 29.75 -5.05
N GLN A 87 0.93 30.38 -6.22
CA GLN A 87 1.88 30.20 -7.31
C GLN A 87 3.27 30.80 -7.03
N GLN A 88 3.41 31.87 -6.24
CA GLN A 88 4.73 32.48 -6.01
C GLN A 88 5.62 31.76 -4.99
N ILE A 89 5.06 30.94 -4.10
CA ILE A 89 5.86 30.17 -3.11
C ILE A 89 6.41 28.89 -3.73
N VAL A 90 5.74 28.35 -4.76
CA VAL A 90 6.15 27.11 -5.46
C VAL A 90 7.47 27.28 -6.23
N TYR A 91 7.80 28.49 -6.69
CA TYR A 91 9.03 28.72 -7.47
C TYR A 91 10.31 28.73 -6.65
N ALA A 92 10.26 29.06 -5.35
CA ALA A 92 11.43 29.01 -4.48
C ALA A 92 11.80 27.56 -4.10
N ASP A 93 10.79 26.71 -3.90
CA ASP A 93 10.95 25.30 -3.52
C ASP A 93 11.54 24.45 -4.66
N GLN A 94 11.26 24.80 -5.92
CA GLN A 94 11.82 24.09 -7.09
C GLN A 94 13.35 24.20 -7.18
N SER A 95 13.93 25.33 -6.74
CA SER A 95 15.38 25.54 -6.79
C SER A 95 16.15 24.75 -5.72
N TYR A 96 15.56 24.51 -4.56
CA TYR A 96 16.16 23.67 -3.50
C TYR A 96 15.97 22.17 -3.80
N VAL A 97 14.82 21.77 -4.35
CA VAL A 97 14.57 20.38 -4.75
C VAL A 97 15.46 19.97 -5.95
N GLU A 98 15.78 20.87 -6.88
CA GLU A 98 16.69 20.57 -8.00
C GLU A 98 18.14 20.29 -7.56
N LEU A 99 18.61 20.87 -6.45
CA LEU A 99 19.99 20.67 -5.97
C LEU A 99 20.15 19.33 -5.23
N ASP A 100 19.16 18.91 -4.46
CA ASP A 100 19.18 17.58 -3.81
C ASP A 100 18.87 16.45 -4.81
N TYR A 101 18.02 16.68 -5.82
CA TYR A 101 17.75 15.70 -6.87
C TYR A 101 18.98 15.43 -7.76
N LYS A 102 19.89 16.41 -7.92
CA LYS A 102 21.13 16.26 -8.69
C LYS A 102 22.19 15.40 -8.00
N ARG A 103 22.18 15.29 -6.67
CA ARG A 103 23.19 14.52 -5.91
C ARG A 103 22.87 13.02 -5.78
N GLU A 104 21.60 12.62 -5.81
CA GLU A 104 21.22 11.20 -5.77
C GLU A 104 21.17 10.51 -7.15
N ASN A 105 21.13 11.26 -8.26
CA ASN A 105 20.84 10.68 -9.58
C ASN A 105 22.05 10.42 -10.48
N LEU A 106 23.30 10.56 -10.03
CA LEU A 106 24.44 10.26 -10.92
C LEU A 106 24.53 8.78 -11.32
N LEU A 107 24.15 7.87 -10.41
CA LEU A 107 24.06 6.43 -10.68
C LEU A 107 22.80 6.07 -11.47
N VAL A 108 21.68 6.73 -11.17
CA VAL A 108 20.41 6.54 -11.87
C VAL A 108 20.51 7.05 -13.31
N ASP A 109 21.22 8.16 -13.54
CA ASP A 109 21.41 8.73 -14.88
C ASP A 109 22.42 7.93 -15.71
N LYS A 110 23.48 7.36 -15.11
CA LYS A 110 24.31 6.35 -15.80
C LYS A 110 23.51 5.09 -16.15
N PHE A 111 22.65 4.62 -15.25
CA PHE A 111 21.73 3.51 -15.54
C PHE A 111 20.70 3.87 -16.62
N ARG A 112 20.21 5.10 -16.60
CA ARG A 112 19.23 5.64 -17.56
C ARG A 112 19.89 5.86 -18.92
N GLU A 113 21.16 6.23 -18.97
CA GLU A 113 21.96 6.35 -20.19
C GLU A 113 22.18 4.99 -20.85
N LEU A 114 22.55 3.97 -20.05
CA LEU A 114 22.62 2.55 -20.48
C LEU A 114 21.26 2.02 -20.98
N LEU A 115 20.15 2.41 -20.35
CA LEU A 115 18.78 2.07 -20.78
C LEU A 115 18.28 2.92 -21.97
N SER A 116 18.88 4.09 -22.22
CA SER A 116 18.45 5.06 -23.24
C SER A 116 19.06 4.82 -24.62
N ASN A 117 19.69 3.66 -24.86
CA ASN A 117 20.01 3.22 -26.21
C ASN A 117 18.70 3.06 -27.02
N LYS A 118 18.25 4.18 -27.59
CA LYS A 118 16.93 4.46 -28.17
C LYS A 118 16.58 3.61 -29.39
N LYS A 119 17.44 2.66 -29.79
CA LYS A 119 17.15 1.70 -30.88
C LYS A 119 16.47 0.39 -30.43
N LYS A 120 16.28 0.12 -29.14
CA LYS A 120 15.54 -1.08 -28.65
C LYS A 120 14.11 -0.81 -28.15
N ILE A 121 13.57 0.38 -28.43
CA ILE A 121 12.36 0.93 -27.79
C ILE A 121 11.02 0.53 -28.44
N ASN A 122 11.02 -0.27 -29.51
CA ASN A 122 9.77 -0.72 -30.14
C ASN A 122 9.28 -2.11 -29.67
N PHE A 123 10.04 -2.83 -28.85
CA PHE A 123 9.65 -4.18 -28.42
C PHE A 123 8.58 -4.16 -27.31
N TYR A 124 8.67 -3.22 -26.37
CA TYR A 124 7.77 -3.13 -25.22
C TYR A 124 6.38 -2.56 -25.52
N LYS A 125 6.15 -2.01 -26.72
CA LYS A 125 4.80 -1.66 -27.18
C LYS A 125 4.00 -2.88 -27.67
N LYS A 126 4.66 -4.00 -28.01
CA LYS A 126 4.01 -5.18 -28.59
C LYS A 126 3.43 -6.17 -27.58
N PHE A 127 3.95 -6.25 -26.35
CA PHE A 127 3.43 -7.21 -25.37
C PHE A 127 2.04 -6.83 -24.86
N PRO A 128 1.06 -7.74 -24.75
CA PRO A 128 -0.24 -7.40 -24.19
C PRO A 128 -0.14 -6.99 -22.71
N ILE A 129 -1.04 -6.11 -22.28
CA ILE A 129 -1.27 -5.83 -20.85
C ILE A 129 -2.40 -6.74 -20.39
N PHE A 130 -2.16 -7.50 -19.33
CA PHE A 130 -3.16 -8.43 -18.81
C PHE A 130 -4.03 -7.74 -17.76
N SER A 131 -5.35 -7.82 -17.93
CA SER A 131 -6.28 -7.38 -16.89
C SER A 131 -6.33 -8.41 -15.76
N PRO A 132 -6.30 -8.00 -14.49
CA PRO A 132 -6.49 -8.89 -13.35
C PRO A 132 -7.88 -9.52 -13.31
N SER A 133 -8.88 -8.95 -14.01
CA SER A 133 -10.24 -9.49 -14.12
C SER A 133 -10.42 -10.55 -15.21
N ASN A 134 -9.38 -10.81 -16.02
CA ASN A 134 -9.49 -11.78 -17.10
C ASN A 134 -9.47 -13.22 -16.55
N ILE A 135 -10.47 -14.02 -16.91
CA ILE A 135 -10.60 -15.44 -16.52
C ILE A 135 -9.36 -16.25 -16.94
N ILE A 136 -8.78 -15.98 -18.12
CA ILE A 136 -7.57 -16.68 -18.58
C ILE A 136 -6.39 -16.38 -17.66
N LYS A 137 -6.24 -15.13 -17.21
CA LYS A 137 -5.20 -14.76 -16.25
C LYS A 137 -5.44 -15.41 -14.89
N LEU A 138 -6.70 -15.51 -14.46
CA LEU A 138 -7.05 -16.21 -13.22
C LEU A 138 -6.69 -17.70 -13.27
N ILE A 139 -7.04 -18.40 -14.36
CA ILE A 139 -6.69 -19.81 -14.56
C ILE A 139 -5.16 -19.98 -14.56
N TRP A 140 -4.44 -19.09 -15.23
CA TRP A 140 -2.98 -19.07 -15.22
C TRP A 140 -2.39 -18.87 -13.81
N ASP A 141 -2.93 -17.92 -13.05
CA ASP A 141 -2.55 -17.65 -11.66
C ASP A 141 -2.77 -18.90 -10.78
N ILE A 142 -3.90 -19.58 -10.92
CA ILE A 142 -4.20 -20.81 -10.17
C ILE A 142 -3.22 -21.92 -10.55
N MET A 143 -3.01 -22.16 -11.84
CA MET A 143 -2.13 -23.22 -12.34
C MET A 143 -0.67 -23.05 -11.86
N THR A 144 -0.12 -21.84 -11.97
CA THR A 144 1.27 -21.54 -11.57
C THR A 144 1.48 -21.63 -10.05
N ASN A 145 0.49 -21.23 -9.26
CA ASN A 145 0.54 -21.37 -7.81
C ASN A 145 0.38 -22.83 -7.36
N SER A 146 -0.47 -23.62 -8.03
CA SER A 146 -0.55 -25.07 -7.80
C SER A 146 0.79 -25.77 -8.11
N LEU A 147 1.45 -25.38 -9.20
CA LEU A 147 2.79 -25.89 -9.53
C LEU A 147 3.82 -25.51 -8.46
N SER A 148 3.72 -24.28 -7.94
CA SER A 148 4.58 -23.80 -6.86
C SER A 148 4.38 -24.61 -5.57
N LEU A 149 3.16 -25.01 -5.23
CA LEU A 149 2.90 -25.89 -4.08
C LEU A 149 3.57 -27.26 -4.22
N ILE A 150 3.55 -27.84 -5.42
CA ILE A 150 4.25 -29.11 -5.70
C ILE A 150 5.76 -28.95 -5.49
N VAL A 151 6.35 -27.88 -6.00
CA VAL A 151 7.78 -27.60 -5.80
C VAL A 151 8.11 -27.41 -4.31
N MET A 152 7.29 -26.63 -3.58
CA MET A 152 7.47 -26.43 -2.13
C MET A 152 7.46 -27.73 -1.36
N PHE A 153 6.59 -28.69 -1.72
CA PHE A 153 6.53 -29.99 -1.08
C PHE A 153 7.83 -30.79 -1.23
N PHE A 154 8.46 -30.74 -2.41
CA PHE A 154 9.67 -31.52 -2.67
C PHE A 154 10.95 -30.86 -2.16
N ILE A 155 10.96 -29.56 -1.88
CA ILE A 155 12.18 -28.87 -1.41
C ILE A 155 12.70 -29.45 -0.08
N PRO A 156 11.91 -29.57 1.00
CA PRO A 156 12.40 -30.16 2.24
C PRO A 156 12.86 -31.61 2.07
N ILE A 157 12.12 -32.41 1.30
CA ILE A 157 12.45 -33.81 1.01
C ILE A 157 13.78 -33.90 0.26
N SER A 158 13.99 -33.06 -0.76
CA SER A 158 15.24 -32.99 -1.51
C SER A 158 16.44 -32.61 -0.64
N TYR A 159 16.22 -31.75 0.35
CA TYR A 159 17.23 -31.38 1.32
C TYR A 159 17.59 -32.55 2.24
N ILE A 160 16.58 -33.23 2.79
CA ILE A 160 16.74 -34.36 3.74
C ILE A 160 17.52 -35.52 3.10
N TYR A 161 17.09 -35.97 1.91
CA TYR A 161 17.67 -37.14 1.26
C TYR A 161 18.85 -36.81 0.36
N ASN A 162 19.20 -35.52 0.20
CA ASN A 162 20.22 -35.07 -0.74
C ASN A 162 19.96 -35.51 -2.19
N ILE A 163 18.69 -35.69 -2.56
CA ILE A 163 18.25 -36.09 -3.90
C ILE A 163 17.68 -34.83 -4.57
N PRO A 164 18.10 -34.49 -5.81
CA PRO A 164 17.58 -33.28 -6.45
C PRO A 164 16.08 -33.37 -6.73
N VAL A 165 15.39 -32.22 -6.62
CA VAL A 165 13.93 -32.11 -6.80
C VAL A 165 13.45 -32.77 -8.10
N TYR A 166 14.23 -32.65 -9.19
CA TYR A 166 13.85 -33.19 -10.49
C TYR A 166 13.80 -34.72 -10.57
N ASN A 167 14.55 -35.42 -9.72
CA ASN A 167 14.47 -36.88 -9.63
C ASN A 167 13.10 -37.33 -9.13
N PHE A 168 12.47 -36.55 -8.24
CA PHE A 168 11.12 -36.84 -7.76
C PHE A 168 10.04 -36.52 -8.80
N LEU A 169 10.26 -35.50 -9.63
CA LEU A 169 9.25 -34.99 -10.57
C LEU A 169 9.23 -35.69 -11.94
N LYS A 170 10.03 -36.74 -12.14
CA LYS A 170 10.38 -37.32 -13.47
C LYS A 170 11.09 -36.28 -14.35
N TYR A 171 12.13 -36.70 -15.07
CA TYR A 171 13.05 -35.82 -15.81
C TYR A 171 12.37 -34.77 -16.72
N GLY A 172 11.24 -35.10 -17.35
CA GLY A 172 10.51 -34.17 -18.23
C GLY A 172 9.95 -32.93 -17.54
N LEU A 173 9.54 -33.02 -16.27
CA LEU A 173 8.99 -31.87 -15.54
C LEU A 173 10.08 -30.89 -15.07
N ASN A 174 11.34 -31.32 -15.02
CA ASN A 174 12.46 -30.51 -14.55
C ASN A 174 12.59 -29.18 -15.29
N TYR A 175 12.47 -29.20 -16.62
CA TYR A 175 12.63 -28.02 -17.45
C TYR A 175 11.32 -27.26 -17.66
N ILE A 176 10.20 -27.96 -17.64
CA ILE A 176 8.88 -27.37 -17.84
C ILE A 176 8.57 -26.41 -16.69
N ILE A 177 8.80 -26.81 -15.44
CA ILE A 177 8.43 -25.99 -14.27
C ILE A 177 9.14 -24.64 -14.23
N PRO A 178 10.48 -24.56 -14.35
CA PRO A 178 11.17 -23.28 -14.42
C PRO A 178 10.71 -22.41 -15.58
N ILE A 179 10.45 -22.98 -16.77
CA ILE A 179 9.92 -22.24 -17.92
C ILE A 179 8.56 -21.62 -17.59
N PHE A 180 7.64 -22.37 -16.98
CA PHE A 180 6.34 -21.87 -16.56
C PHE A 180 6.47 -20.73 -15.53
N LEU A 181 7.37 -20.85 -14.57
CA LEU A 181 7.62 -19.83 -13.55
C LEU A 181 8.25 -18.54 -14.15
N VAL A 182 9.12 -18.68 -15.14
CA VAL A 182 9.70 -17.54 -15.87
C VAL A 182 8.62 -16.84 -16.70
N ILE A 183 7.75 -17.59 -17.39
CA ILE A 183 6.60 -17.02 -18.11
C ILE A 183 5.65 -16.31 -17.12
N ASP A 184 5.40 -16.90 -15.96
CA ASP A 184 4.59 -16.28 -14.89
C ASP A 184 5.17 -14.94 -14.44
N PHE A 185 6.49 -14.85 -14.26
CA PHE A 185 7.17 -13.59 -13.96
C PHE A 185 6.90 -12.53 -15.03
N PHE A 186 7.04 -12.86 -16.32
CA PHE A 186 6.78 -11.91 -17.40
C PHE A 186 5.31 -11.48 -17.49
N ILE A 187 4.37 -12.41 -17.31
CA ILE A 187 2.94 -12.09 -17.28
C ILE A 187 2.63 -11.18 -16.08
N SER A 188 3.17 -11.50 -14.91
CA SER A 188 2.94 -10.73 -13.68
C SER A 188 3.52 -9.31 -13.76
N CYS A 189 4.69 -9.13 -14.39
CA CYS A 189 5.25 -7.80 -14.68
C CYS A 189 4.41 -6.95 -15.66
N ASN A 190 3.54 -7.60 -16.45
CA ASN A 190 2.66 -6.95 -17.43
C ASN A 190 1.18 -6.98 -17.01
N THR A 191 0.88 -7.37 -15.77
CA THR A 191 -0.48 -7.39 -15.23
C THR A 191 -0.82 -6.05 -14.61
N SER A 192 -1.92 -5.43 -15.03
CA SER A 192 -2.40 -4.17 -14.45
C SER A 192 -2.91 -4.34 -13.02
N TYR A 193 -3.02 -3.23 -12.30
CA TYR A 193 -3.49 -3.20 -10.92
C TYR A 193 -4.46 -2.05 -10.68
N TYR A 194 -5.23 -2.15 -9.60
CA TYR A 194 -6.12 -1.11 -9.12
C TYR A 194 -5.42 -0.30 -8.04
N GLU A 195 -5.38 1.02 -8.19
CA GLU A 195 -4.92 1.94 -7.16
C GLU A 195 -6.03 2.94 -6.86
N LYS A 196 -6.54 2.92 -5.62
CA LYS A 196 -7.65 3.80 -5.17
C LYS A 196 -8.87 3.75 -6.10
N GLY A 197 -9.26 2.54 -6.53
CA GLY A 197 -10.40 2.31 -7.42
C GLY A 197 -10.17 2.68 -8.90
N ARG A 198 -8.99 3.19 -9.27
CA ARG A 198 -8.63 3.49 -10.67
C ARG A 198 -7.75 2.38 -11.22
N HIS A 199 -8.10 1.90 -12.41
CA HIS A 199 -7.32 0.89 -13.11
C HIS A 199 -6.12 1.52 -13.82
N ILE A 200 -4.91 1.07 -13.50
CA ILE A 200 -3.67 1.63 -14.03
C ILE A 200 -3.13 0.78 -15.18
N PHE A 201 -3.07 1.39 -16.36
CA PHE A 201 -2.53 0.76 -17.59
C PHE A 201 -1.11 1.22 -17.97
N ARG A 202 -0.54 2.21 -17.25
CA ARG A 202 0.79 2.75 -17.59
C ARG A 202 1.89 1.76 -17.19
N ARG A 203 2.58 1.15 -18.17
CA ARG A 203 3.62 0.12 -17.94
C ARG A 203 4.70 0.50 -16.94
N GLN A 204 5.23 1.72 -17.00
CA GLN A 204 6.26 2.16 -16.06
C GLN A 204 5.77 2.09 -14.61
N ARG A 205 4.50 2.43 -14.37
CA ARG A 205 3.88 2.33 -13.04
C ARG A 205 3.61 0.88 -12.66
N ILE A 206 3.25 0.02 -13.61
CA ILE A 206 3.03 -1.42 -13.39
C ILE A 206 4.34 -2.09 -12.96
N ILE A 207 5.41 -1.90 -13.73
CA ILE A 207 6.72 -2.49 -13.45
C ILE A 207 7.24 -1.96 -12.10
N LYS A 208 7.18 -0.64 -11.86
CA LYS A 208 7.60 -0.06 -10.57
C LYS A 208 6.82 -0.68 -9.40
N HIS A 209 5.50 -0.76 -9.51
CA HIS A 209 4.65 -1.37 -8.49
C HIS A 209 4.99 -2.86 -8.29
N PHE A 210 5.25 -3.60 -9.36
CA PHE A 210 5.62 -5.01 -9.30
C PHE A 210 6.94 -5.23 -8.53
N PHE A 211 8.00 -4.50 -8.88
CA PHE A 211 9.30 -4.63 -8.22
C PHE A 211 9.29 -4.11 -6.78
N GLN A 212 8.41 -3.15 -6.44
CA GLN A 212 8.30 -2.68 -5.05
C GLN A 212 7.55 -3.68 -4.15
N ASN A 213 6.52 -4.35 -4.68
CA ASN A 213 5.61 -5.14 -3.85
C ASN A 213 5.81 -6.66 -3.97
N TYR A 214 6.36 -7.15 -5.09
CA TYR A 214 6.39 -8.58 -5.42
C TYR A 214 7.78 -9.12 -5.72
N PHE A 215 8.83 -8.31 -5.58
CA PHE A 215 10.21 -8.74 -5.85
C PHE A 215 10.61 -9.99 -5.06
N PHE A 216 10.44 -9.96 -3.74
CA PHE A 216 10.83 -11.07 -2.87
C PHE A 216 9.95 -12.31 -3.06
N SER A 217 8.66 -12.14 -3.34
CA SER A 217 7.73 -13.27 -3.48
C SER A 217 7.71 -13.92 -4.85
N ASP A 218 8.00 -13.17 -5.92
CA ASP A 218 7.86 -13.66 -7.30
C ASP A 218 9.20 -13.79 -8.05
N ILE A 219 10.26 -13.07 -7.68
CA ILE A 219 11.56 -13.12 -8.40
C ILE A 219 12.54 -14.06 -7.71
N ILE A 220 12.79 -13.87 -6.42
CA ILE A 220 13.80 -14.64 -5.67
C ILE A 220 13.53 -16.15 -5.73
N PRO A 221 12.28 -16.65 -5.48
CA PRO A 221 11.96 -18.06 -5.63
C PRO A 221 12.29 -18.62 -7.02
N VAL A 222 11.98 -17.87 -8.08
CA VAL A 222 12.17 -18.32 -9.46
C VAL A 222 13.66 -18.41 -9.80
N ILE A 223 14.45 -17.41 -9.42
CA ILE A 223 15.90 -17.41 -9.63
C ILE A 223 16.55 -18.58 -8.89
N ILE A 224 16.18 -18.79 -7.63
CA ILE A 224 16.77 -19.86 -6.81
C ILE A 224 16.39 -21.23 -7.36
N TYR A 225 15.12 -21.44 -7.72
CA TYR A 225 14.70 -22.71 -8.30
C TYR A 225 15.38 -22.98 -9.65
N PHE A 226 15.51 -21.97 -10.50
CA PHE A 226 16.26 -22.09 -11.75
C PHE A 226 17.73 -22.42 -11.50
N ALA A 227 18.38 -21.77 -10.52
CA ALA A 227 19.75 -22.09 -10.13
C ALA A 227 19.90 -23.54 -9.62
N LEU A 228 18.94 -24.05 -8.83
CA LEU A 228 18.92 -25.45 -8.39
C LEU A 228 18.88 -26.43 -9.56
N THR A 229 18.14 -26.10 -10.62
CA THR A 229 18.06 -26.95 -11.82
C THR A 229 19.31 -26.91 -12.69
N LEU A 230 20.05 -25.80 -12.71
CA LEU A 230 21.24 -25.64 -13.56
C LEU A 230 22.53 -26.15 -12.93
N PHE A 231 22.76 -25.84 -11.65
CA PHE A 231 24.02 -26.13 -10.97
C PHE A 231 24.04 -27.50 -10.27
N GLU A 232 23.28 -28.46 -10.82
CA GLU A 232 23.16 -29.87 -10.39
C GLU A 232 23.69 -30.14 -8.98
N ASN A 233 22.84 -30.01 -7.96
CA ASN A 233 22.93 -30.48 -6.57
C ASN A 233 24.29 -30.71 -5.84
N GLN A 234 25.43 -30.17 -6.30
CA GLN A 234 26.73 -30.39 -5.66
C GLN A 234 26.93 -29.44 -4.46
N ASN A 235 26.23 -28.31 -4.44
CA ASN A 235 26.38 -27.28 -3.41
C ASN A 235 25.32 -27.39 -2.31
N SER A 236 25.74 -27.72 -1.09
CA SER A 236 24.89 -27.72 0.12
C SER A 236 24.24 -26.35 0.39
N LEU A 237 24.96 -25.26 0.11
CA LEU A 237 24.44 -23.90 0.24
C LEU A 237 23.26 -23.61 -0.70
N LEU A 238 23.30 -24.09 -1.95
CA LEU A 238 22.18 -23.90 -2.88
C LEU A 238 20.92 -24.61 -2.39
N ARG A 239 21.06 -25.82 -1.83
CA ARG A 239 19.93 -26.54 -1.21
C ARG A 239 19.35 -25.80 -0.01
N LEU A 240 20.19 -25.16 0.81
CA LEU A 240 19.70 -24.33 1.91
C LEU A 240 18.97 -23.08 1.38
N LEU A 241 19.51 -22.43 0.36
CA LEU A 241 18.86 -21.29 -0.29
C LEU A 241 17.53 -21.68 -0.94
N ALA A 242 17.33 -22.95 -1.32
CA ALA A 242 16.06 -23.45 -1.86
C ALA A 242 14.84 -23.11 -0.99
N PHE A 243 15.01 -23.01 0.33
CA PHE A 243 13.92 -22.65 1.25
C PHE A 243 13.37 -21.23 1.02
N PHE A 244 14.12 -20.32 0.37
CA PHE A 244 13.56 -19.04 -0.06
C PHE A 244 12.43 -19.20 -1.08
N PHE A 245 12.26 -20.37 -1.70
CA PHE A 245 11.11 -20.66 -2.53
C PHE A 245 9.78 -20.54 -1.77
N PHE A 246 9.77 -20.76 -0.44
CA PHE A 246 8.59 -20.56 0.40
C PHE A 246 8.09 -19.11 0.41
N LEU A 247 8.88 -18.12 -0.01
CA LEU A 247 8.40 -16.75 -0.22
C LEU A 247 7.28 -16.66 -1.27
N LYS A 248 7.19 -17.65 -2.18
CA LYS A 248 6.11 -17.75 -3.18
C LYS A 248 4.74 -18.02 -2.55
N LEU A 249 4.67 -18.41 -1.27
CA LEU A 249 3.41 -18.52 -0.52
C LEU A 249 2.63 -17.20 -0.53
N ASN A 250 3.32 -16.06 -0.50
CA ASN A 250 2.67 -14.74 -0.57
C ASN A 250 1.84 -14.55 -1.85
N SER A 251 2.26 -15.19 -2.96
CA SER A 251 1.56 -15.15 -4.24
C SER A 251 0.28 -15.99 -4.22
N ILE A 252 0.26 -17.07 -3.45
CA ILE A 252 -0.94 -17.88 -3.17
C ILE A 252 -1.93 -17.05 -2.34
N TRP A 253 -1.48 -16.44 -1.24
CA TRP A 253 -2.32 -15.58 -0.40
C TRP A 253 -2.88 -14.37 -1.16
N ARG A 254 -2.15 -13.86 -2.15
CA ARG A 254 -2.63 -12.80 -3.04
C ARG A 254 -3.85 -13.25 -3.86
N ILE A 255 -3.91 -14.49 -4.33
CA ILE A 255 -5.09 -15.01 -5.04
C ILE A 255 -6.29 -15.09 -4.12
N PHE A 256 -6.12 -15.62 -2.91
CA PHE A 256 -7.21 -15.70 -1.93
C PHE A 256 -7.78 -14.31 -1.61
N ARG A 257 -6.92 -13.31 -1.38
CA ARG A 257 -7.36 -11.91 -1.17
C ARG A 257 -8.15 -11.35 -2.35
N LYS A 258 -7.72 -11.60 -3.59
CA LYS A 258 -8.47 -11.16 -4.79
C LYS A 258 -9.89 -11.75 -4.82
N PHE A 259 -10.04 -13.02 -4.44
CA PHE A 259 -11.35 -13.66 -4.39
C PHE A 259 -12.22 -13.10 -3.26
N GLU A 260 -11.64 -12.82 -2.09
CA GLU A 260 -12.36 -12.23 -0.96
C GLU A 260 -12.80 -10.78 -1.25
N GLU A 261 -11.96 -10.00 -1.94
CA GLU A 261 -12.26 -8.64 -2.39
C GLU A 261 -13.25 -8.61 -3.56
N SER A 262 -13.47 -9.74 -4.24
CA SER A 262 -14.40 -9.83 -5.37
C SER A 262 -15.84 -9.78 -4.87
N THR A 263 -16.39 -8.56 -4.84
CA THR A 263 -17.75 -8.26 -4.37
C THR A 263 -18.87 -8.96 -5.17
N SER A 264 -18.56 -9.54 -6.32
CA SER A 264 -19.51 -10.20 -7.22
C SER A 264 -19.71 -11.70 -6.96
N LEU A 265 -18.89 -12.32 -6.09
CA LEU A 265 -18.97 -13.76 -5.88
C LEU A 265 -20.13 -14.14 -4.97
N GLY A 266 -20.77 -15.26 -5.30
CA GLY A 266 -21.80 -15.84 -4.45
C GLY A 266 -21.25 -16.22 -3.08
N ARG A 267 -22.09 -16.13 -2.05
CA ARG A 267 -21.72 -16.42 -0.65
C ARG A 267 -21.14 -17.83 -0.46
N LEU A 268 -21.72 -18.83 -1.14
CA LEU A 268 -21.23 -20.20 -1.11
C LEU A 268 -19.79 -20.29 -1.65
N VAL A 269 -19.47 -19.54 -2.70
CA VAL A 269 -18.13 -19.50 -3.30
C VAL A 269 -17.14 -18.89 -2.32
N ILE A 270 -17.48 -17.78 -1.66
CA ILE A 270 -16.62 -17.14 -0.65
C ILE A 270 -16.33 -18.11 0.51
N ASN A 271 -17.36 -18.79 1.03
CA ASN A 271 -17.20 -19.78 2.10
C ASN A 271 -16.28 -20.94 1.68
N ILE A 272 -16.46 -21.47 0.46
CA ILE A 272 -15.60 -22.54 -0.08
C ILE A 272 -14.15 -22.05 -0.20
N ILE A 273 -13.93 -20.82 -0.65
CA ILE A 273 -12.58 -20.25 -0.77
C ILE A 273 -11.92 -20.09 0.60
N GLN A 274 -12.66 -19.61 1.61
CA GLN A 274 -12.15 -19.54 2.99
C GLN A 274 -11.81 -20.93 3.56
N LEU A 275 -12.60 -21.95 3.23
CA LEU A 275 -12.32 -23.33 3.62
C LEU A 275 -11.07 -23.89 2.91
N ILE A 276 -10.93 -23.66 1.60
CA ILE A 276 -9.74 -24.06 0.83
C ILE A 276 -8.49 -23.36 1.37
N GLN A 277 -8.59 -22.06 1.69
CA GLN A 277 -7.51 -21.30 2.30
C GLN A 277 -7.09 -21.89 3.66
N LEU A 278 -8.05 -22.27 4.50
CA LEU A 278 -7.79 -22.92 5.78
C LEU A 278 -7.11 -24.31 5.60
N LEU A 279 -7.65 -25.14 4.71
CA LEU A 279 -7.07 -26.46 4.41
C LEU A 279 -5.65 -26.34 3.85
N THR A 280 -5.41 -25.37 2.97
CA THR A 280 -4.07 -25.10 2.40
C THR A 280 -3.07 -24.73 3.51
N LEU A 281 -3.47 -23.89 4.47
CA LEU A 281 -2.64 -23.53 5.63
C LEU A 281 -2.28 -24.76 6.47
N ILE A 282 -3.29 -25.57 6.83
CA ILE A 282 -3.13 -26.81 7.60
C ILE A 282 -2.14 -27.76 6.90
N LEU A 283 -2.29 -27.97 5.59
CA LEU A 283 -1.43 -28.86 4.80
C LEU A 283 0.02 -28.36 4.72
N ILE A 284 0.24 -27.06 4.54
CA ILE A 284 1.60 -26.49 4.49
C ILE A 284 2.29 -26.65 5.84
N VAL A 285 1.60 -26.31 6.94
CA VAL A 285 2.22 -26.40 8.27
C VAL A 285 2.48 -27.85 8.68
N SER A 286 1.52 -28.75 8.44
CA SER A 286 1.73 -30.18 8.74
C SER A 286 2.87 -30.77 7.91
N HIS A 287 3.02 -30.38 6.64
CA HIS A 287 4.15 -30.76 5.80
C HIS A 287 5.49 -30.26 6.34
N LEU A 288 5.56 -29.00 6.79
CA LEU A 288 6.78 -28.44 7.39
C LEU A 288 7.16 -29.18 8.68
N PHE A 289 6.20 -29.43 9.57
CA PHE A 289 6.46 -30.19 10.79
C PHE A 289 6.87 -31.63 10.50
N ALA A 290 6.19 -32.30 9.56
CA ALA A 290 6.56 -33.64 9.12
C ALA A 290 8.00 -33.68 8.57
N SER A 291 8.38 -32.68 7.79
CA SER A 291 9.72 -32.60 7.20
C SER A 291 10.80 -32.37 8.27
N ILE A 292 10.55 -31.50 9.26
CA ILE A 292 11.48 -31.29 10.37
C ILE A 292 11.56 -32.54 11.25
N TRP A 293 10.43 -33.17 11.56
CA TRP A 293 10.38 -34.42 12.34
C TRP A 293 11.17 -35.55 11.67
N LEU A 294 11.01 -35.70 10.36
CA LEU A 294 11.77 -36.65 9.55
C LEU A 294 13.26 -36.34 9.55
N PHE A 295 13.62 -35.06 9.37
CA PHE A 295 15.01 -34.61 9.40
C PHE A 295 15.68 -34.91 10.74
N ILE A 296 15.00 -34.64 11.87
CA ILE A 296 15.51 -34.92 13.21
C ILE A 296 15.69 -36.43 13.40
N GLY A 297 14.69 -37.24 13.03
CA GLY A 297 14.75 -38.69 13.20
C GLY A 297 15.88 -39.35 12.39
N LEU A 298 16.11 -38.88 11.15
CA LEU A 298 17.14 -39.44 10.26
C LEU A 298 18.55 -38.99 10.64
N ASN A 299 18.75 -37.75 11.07
CA ASN A 299 20.08 -37.27 11.48
C ASN A 299 20.41 -37.65 12.93
N GLY A 300 19.38 -37.80 13.76
CA GLY A 300 19.52 -38.23 15.15
C GLY A 300 20.03 -39.66 15.30
N SER A 301 19.76 -40.54 14.32
CA SER A 301 20.17 -41.96 14.38
C SER A 301 21.69 -42.15 14.51
N ASN A 302 22.49 -41.18 14.03
CA ASN A 302 23.94 -41.21 14.14
C ASN A 302 24.46 -40.75 15.51
N SER A 303 23.69 -39.94 16.24
CA SER A 303 24.10 -39.32 17.52
C SER A 303 23.41 -39.91 18.75
N TYR A 304 22.21 -40.48 18.58
CA TYR A 304 21.38 -41.03 19.64
C TYR A 304 21.16 -42.52 19.39
N GLN A 305 21.24 -43.31 20.47
CA GLN A 305 21.02 -44.76 20.41
C GLN A 305 19.57 -45.14 20.11
N ASN A 306 18.62 -44.22 20.31
CA ASN A 306 17.20 -44.43 20.04
C ASN A 306 16.59 -43.19 19.37
N THR A 307 15.86 -43.41 18.28
CA THR A 307 15.05 -42.41 17.57
C THR A 307 13.70 -43.01 17.22
N TRP A 308 12.70 -42.18 16.95
CA TRP A 308 11.38 -42.68 16.55
C TRP A 308 11.44 -43.54 15.27
N ILE A 309 12.41 -43.28 14.38
CA ILE A 309 12.66 -44.06 13.15
C ILE A 309 13.21 -45.44 13.49
N LEU A 310 14.14 -45.53 14.45
CA LEU A 310 14.67 -46.81 14.94
C LEU A 310 13.57 -47.64 15.59
N GLN A 311 12.77 -47.03 16.46
CA GLN A 311 11.68 -47.69 17.17
C GLN A 311 10.61 -48.26 16.22
N LYS A 312 10.28 -47.53 15.15
CA LYS A 312 9.35 -48.01 14.10
C LYS A 312 10.01 -48.90 13.04
N GLN A 313 11.31 -49.19 13.17
CA GLN A 313 12.08 -50.01 12.22
C GLN A 313 12.06 -49.46 10.77
N LEU A 314 12.06 -48.13 10.62
CA LEU A 314 11.89 -47.46 9.33
C LEU A 314 13.22 -47.09 8.64
N GLN A 315 14.38 -47.41 9.22
CA GLN A 315 15.70 -46.99 8.71
C GLN A 315 15.93 -47.30 7.23
N ASN A 316 15.56 -48.52 6.82
CA ASN A 316 15.78 -49.03 5.46
C ASN A 316 14.53 -48.92 4.58
N ALA A 317 13.47 -48.29 5.07
CA ALA A 317 12.23 -48.11 4.31
C ALA A 317 12.39 -47.04 3.23
N ASP A 318 11.57 -47.13 2.16
CA ASP A 318 11.52 -46.08 1.13
C ASP A 318 11.17 -44.72 1.76
N TRP A 319 11.71 -43.64 1.20
CA TRP A 319 11.51 -42.28 1.71
C TRP A 319 10.03 -41.91 1.81
N LYS A 320 9.19 -42.50 0.95
CA LYS A 320 7.73 -42.31 0.96
C LYS A 320 7.10 -42.85 2.24
N ILE A 321 7.56 -44.02 2.71
CA ILE A 321 7.04 -44.65 3.93
C ILE A 321 7.49 -43.85 5.14
N GLN A 322 8.77 -43.45 5.19
CA GLN A 322 9.31 -42.60 6.25
C GLN A 322 8.57 -41.25 6.31
N TYR A 323 8.35 -40.61 5.16
CA TYR A 323 7.59 -39.36 5.06
C TYR A 323 6.13 -39.53 5.48
N LEU A 324 5.45 -40.60 5.04
CA LEU A 324 4.05 -40.86 5.38
C LEU A 324 3.85 -41.01 6.89
N ASN A 325 4.74 -41.74 7.58
CA ASN A 325 4.73 -41.86 9.04
C ASN A 325 4.99 -40.50 9.72
N SER A 326 5.91 -39.70 9.18
CA SER A 326 6.20 -38.36 9.71
C SER A 326 5.00 -37.41 9.54
N PHE A 327 4.33 -37.48 8.39
CA PHE A 327 3.14 -36.70 8.10
C PHE A 327 1.95 -37.14 8.96
N TYR A 328 1.78 -38.44 9.16
CA TYR A 328 0.82 -39.00 10.10
C TYR A 328 1.05 -38.44 11.52
N TYR A 329 2.29 -38.48 12.03
CA TYR A 329 2.64 -37.91 13.33
C TYR A 329 2.29 -36.41 13.41
N ALA A 330 2.63 -35.63 12.39
CA ALA A 330 2.32 -34.20 12.35
C ALA A 330 0.80 -33.93 12.37
N ILE A 331 0.00 -34.68 11.61
CA ILE A 331 -1.45 -34.54 11.56
C ILE A 331 -2.13 -34.97 12.86
N VAL A 332 -1.69 -36.08 13.46
CA VAL A 332 -2.23 -36.60 14.74
C VAL A 332 -1.92 -35.63 15.88
N THR A 333 -0.70 -35.08 15.89
CA THR A 333 -0.27 -34.07 16.87
C THR A 333 -1.04 -32.76 16.70
N MET A 334 -1.17 -32.28 15.45
CA MET A 334 -1.86 -31.01 15.17
C MET A 334 -3.35 -31.05 15.49
N ASN A 335 -4.01 -32.19 15.27
CA ASN A 335 -5.42 -32.39 15.62
C ASN A 335 -5.63 -32.86 17.07
N THR A 336 -4.58 -32.88 17.90
CA THR A 336 -4.63 -33.27 19.32
C THR A 336 -5.17 -34.69 19.58
N VAL A 337 -5.08 -35.58 18.60
CA VAL A 337 -5.56 -36.97 18.74
C VAL A 337 -4.56 -37.81 19.55
N GLY A 338 -3.26 -37.70 19.23
CA GLY A 338 -2.18 -38.26 20.03
C GLY A 338 -2.28 -39.76 20.35
N TYR A 339 -2.37 -40.64 19.35
CA TYR A 339 -2.48 -42.10 19.58
C TYR A 339 -1.32 -42.72 20.38
N GLY A 340 -0.16 -42.05 20.44
CA GLY A 340 1.00 -42.49 21.22
C GLY A 340 1.83 -43.60 20.57
N ASP A 341 1.56 -43.94 19.32
CA ASP A 341 2.26 -44.99 18.59
C ASP A 341 3.59 -44.50 17.98
N ILE A 342 3.70 -43.22 17.64
CA ILE A 342 4.95 -42.50 17.35
C ILE A 342 5.15 -41.45 18.45
N THR A 343 6.24 -41.55 19.19
CA THR A 343 6.58 -40.65 20.29
C THR A 343 8.05 -40.23 20.24
N PRO A 344 8.40 -39.06 20.78
CA PRO A 344 9.80 -38.70 20.96
C PRO A 344 10.50 -39.66 21.90
N THR A 345 11.69 -40.10 21.51
CA THR A 345 12.52 -41.10 22.23
C THR A 345 13.82 -40.52 22.79
N ASN A 346 14.17 -39.30 22.37
CA ASN A 346 15.36 -38.57 22.81
C ASN A 346 15.04 -37.09 23.05
N ASP A 347 16.00 -36.37 23.65
CA ASP A 347 15.81 -34.98 24.09
C ASP A 347 15.54 -34.02 22.92
N LEU A 348 16.19 -34.20 21.76
CA LEU A 348 15.95 -33.34 20.59
C LEU A 348 14.56 -33.54 20.00
N GLU A 349 14.12 -34.80 19.86
CA GLU A 349 12.77 -35.13 19.46
C GLU A 349 11.76 -34.55 20.45
N MET A 350 12.02 -34.64 21.75
CA MET A 350 11.15 -34.09 22.79
C MET A 350 11.04 -32.56 22.70
N ILE A 351 12.16 -31.85 22.59
CA ILE A 351 12.18 -30.38 22.45
C ILE A 351 11.41 -29.95 21.21
N PHE A 352 11.60 -30.65 20.08
CA PHE A 352 10.83 -30.37 18.88
C PHE A 352 9.34 -30.65 19.06
N SER A 353 8.96 -31.80 19.62
CA SER A 353 7.57 -32.15 19.86
C SER A 353 6.85 -31.13 20.74
N VAL A 354 7.47 -30.69 21.84
CA VAL A 354 6.91 -29.64 22.72
C VAL A 354 6.71 -28.34 21.95
N SER A 355 7.71 -27.92 21.18
CA SER A 355 7.65 -26.69 20.38
C SER A 355 6.56 -26.78 19.30
N ALA A 356 6.46 -27.92 18.61
CA ALA A 356 5.47 -28.17 17.57
C ALA A 356 4.04 -28.18 18.14
N ILE A 357 3.82 -28.84 19.28
CA ILE A 357 2.51 -28.88 19.96
C ILE A 357 2.04 -27.46 20.32
N MET A 358 2.94 -26.60 20.82
CA MET A 358 2.58 -25.22 21.18
C MET A 358 2.10 -24.41 19.97
N VAL A 359 2.76 -24.55 18.81
CA VAL A 359 2.34 -23.89 17.57
C VAL A 359 1.06 -24.50 17.01
N CYS A 360 0.96 -25.84 17.02
CA CYS A 360 -0.22 -26.58 16.57
C CYS A 360 -1.48 -26.20 17.34
N CYS A 361 -1.39 -25.97 18.65
CA CYS A 361 -2.51 -25.51 19.47
C CYS A 361 -3.11 -24.19 18.94
N GLY A 362 -2.25 -23.23 18.58
CA GLY A 362 -2.68 -21.95 17.99
C GLY A 362 -3.35 -22.12 16.62
N ILE A 363 -2.82 -22.99 15.77
CA ILE A 363 -3.37 -23.28 14.44
C ILE A 363 -4.71 -23.99 14.55
N PHE A 364 -4.84 -24.94 15.49
CA PHE A 364 -6.09 -25.63 15.75
C PHE A 364 -7.17 -24.67 16.23
N ALA A 365 -6.85 -23.79 17.19
CA ALA A 365 -7.78 -22.76 17.67
C ALA A 365 -8.19 -21.80 16.53
N TYR A 366 -7.24 -21.36 15.70
CA TYR A 366 -7.51 -20.55 14.51
C TYR A 366 -8.46 -21.28 13.53
N SER A 367 -8.24 -22.58 13.33
CA SER A 367 -9.05 -23.40 12.41
C SER A 367 -10.51 -23.48 12.87
N ILE A 368 -10.75 -23.75 14.15
CA ILE A 368 -12.09 -23.74 14.74
C ILE A 368 -12.74 -22.35 14.59
N ASN A 369 -11.99 -21.27 14.86
CA ASN A 369 -12.50 -19.90 14.72
C ASN A 369 -12.96 -19.60 13.29
N GLN A 370 -12.18 -20.02 12.27
CA GLN A 370 -12.54 -19.81 10.87
C GLN A 370 -13.78 -20.61 10.47
N VAL A 371 -13.89 -21.87 10.88
CA VAL A 371 -15.10 -22.67 10.65
C VAL A 371 -16.32 -22.02 11.34
N GLY A 372 -16.15 -21.53 12.57
CA GLY A 372 -17.19 -20.80 13.29
C GLY A 372 -17.63 -19.52 12.59
N LYS A 373 -16.70 -18.74 12.01
CA LYS A 373 -17.02 -17.55 11.20
C LYS A 373 -17.87 -17.90 9.98
N ILE A 374 -17.50 -18.95 9.25
CA ILE A 374 -18.26 -19.43 8.09
C ILE A 374 -19.67 -19.85 8.51
N TYR A 375 -19.79 -20.58 9.62
CA TYR A 375 -21.07 -21.03 10.16
C TYR A 375 -21.99 -19.85 10.56
N LEU A 376 -21.46 -18.89 11.32
CA LEU A 376 -22.20 -17.69 11.74
C LEU A 376 -22.59 -16.80 10.56
N PHE A 377 -21.73 -16.69 9.54
CA PHE A 377 -22.05 -15.96 8.32
C PHE A 377 -23.28 -16.55 7.61
N ASN A 378 -23.43 -17.88 7.61
CA ASN A 378 -24.60 -18.56 7.07
C ASN A 378 -25.85 -18.41 7.94
N GLN A 379 -25.73 -18.36 9.27
CA GLN A 379 -26.88 -18.18 10.16
C GLN A 379 -27.52 -16.78 10.14
N LYS A 380 -26.77 -15.72 9.80
CA LYS A 380 -27.32 -14.34 9.75
C LYS A 380 -28.34 -14.11 8.60
N LEU A 381 -28.53 -15.09 7.71
CA LEU A 381 -29.47 -15.04 6.58
C LEU A 381 -30.96 -15.12 6.97
N PRO A 382 -31.43 -16.15 7.70
CA PRO A 382 -32.86 -16.32 8.00
C PRO A 382 -33.46 -15.20 8.86
N ILE A 383 -32.67 -14.57 9.74
CA ILE A 383 -33.15 -13.52 10.65
C ILE A 383 -33.49 -12.23 9.90
N ASN A 384 -32.64 -11.83 8.94
CA ASN A 384 -32.87 -10.61 8.15
C ASN A 384 -34.00 -10.76 7.12
N LEU A 385 -34.27 -11.97 6.62
CA LEU A 385 -35.41 -12.22 5.74
C LEU A 385 -36.72 -12.30 6.52
N LYS A 386 -36.75 -12.93 7.70
CA LYS A 386 -37.93 -12.90 8.58
C LYS A 386 -38.27 -11.48 9.03
N ASN A 387 -37.29 -10.68 9.44
CA ASN A 387 -37.53 -9.30 9.88
C ASN A 387 -37.95 -8.34 8.74
N LYS A 388 -37.63 -8.65 7.47
CA LYS A 388 -38.13 -7.90 6.32
C LYS A 388 -39.58 -8.26 5.97
N ASN A 389 -39.98 -9.51 6.14
CA ASN A 389 -41.35 -9.97 5.85
C ASN A 389 -42.36 -9.63 6.96
N ILE A 390 -41.91 -9.14 8.11
CA ILE A 390 -42.76 -8.71 9.24
C ILE A 390 -43.10 -7.20 9.17
N LYS A 391 -42.54 -6.45 8.19
CA LYS A 391 -42.76 -5.01 8.01
C LYS A 391 -43.71 -4.64 6.85
N VAL A 392 -44.60 -5.53 6.43
CA VAL A 392 -45.64 -5.24 5.41
C VAL A 392 -47.00 -5.26 6.04
#